data_AF-A0A973CYZ6-F1
#
_entry.id   AF-A0A973CYZ6-F1
#
_cell.length_a   1.000
_cell.length_b   1.000
_cell.length_c   1.000
_cell.angle_alpha   90.00
_cell.angle_beta   90.00
_cell.angle_gamma   90.00
#
_symmetry.space_group_name_H-M   'P 1'
#
loop_
_entity.id
_entity.type
_entity.pdbx_description
1 polymer ?
#
loop_
_entity_poly.entity_id
_entity_poly.type
_entity_poly.pdbx_seq_one_letter_code
_entity_poly.pdbx_strand_id
1 'polypeptide(L)'
;MNFEALSQWRRSAFCAAMATRNSNHAVLFSDMLEQDAKPFTKLLTKTWAYLEGELKSLDNLERFFNEFDQWQTELLKEQNSFGAEAAQQACQSLYSASYALLDDSANDCELVQLSNQQLFTAMADMGSDSQALSARHNEFEKAIYTILTSGKPKRECITSAHKLAKQENESSLGISLD
;
A
#
# COMPACT_ATOMS: atom_id res chain seq x y z
N MET A 1 -13.14 7.71 -7.45
CA MET A 1 -13.72 6.35 -7.37
C MET A 1 -14.72 6.34 -6.21
N ASN A 2 -15.78 5.53 -6.24
CA ASN A 2 -16.71 5.48 -5.08
C ASN A 2 -16.22 4.42 -4.09
N PHE A 3 -15.45 4.83 -3.09
CA PHE A 3 -14.89 3.93 -2.08
C PHE A 3 -15.89 3.56 -0.98
N GLU A 4 -16.87 4.42 -0.70
CA GLU A 4 -17.93 4.17 0.29
C GLU A 4 -18.78 2.93 -0.02
N ALA A 5 -18.93 2.62 -1.32
CA ALA A 5 -19.65 1.43 -1.77
C ALA A 5 -18.83 0.13 -1.65
N LEU A 6 -17.54 0.20 -1.31
CA LEU A 6 -16.70 -1.00 -1.21
C LEU A 6 -16.94 -1.72 0.11
N SER A 7 -17.14 -3.03 0.03
CA SER A 7 -17.09 -3.91 1.19
C SER A 7 -15.70 -3.92 1.84
N GLN A 8 -15.63 -4.23 3.14
CA GLN A 8 -14.40 -4.33 3.94
C GLN A 8 -13.19 -4.93 3.20
N TRP A 9 -13.32 -6.15 2.66
CA TRP A 9 -12.19 -6.82 1.98
C TRP A 9 -11.74 -6.11 0.70
N ARG A 10 -12.63 -5.38 0.02
CA ARG A 10 -12.30 -4.60 -1.19
C ARG A 10 -11.51 -3.36 -0.81
N ARG A 11 -11.88 -2.69 0.28
CA ARG A 11 -11.13 -1.55 0.82
C ARG A 11 -9.72 -1.98 1.20
N SER A 12 -9.61 -3.05 1.99
CA SER A 12 -8.32 -3.65 2.35
C SER A 12 -7.49 -4.02 1.12
N ALA A 13 -8.07 -4.70 0.13
CA ALA A 13 -7.35 -5.11 -1.08
C ALA A 13 -6.88 -3.94 -1.96
N PHE A 14 -7.65 -2.85 -2.01
CA PHE A 14 -7.25 -1.63 -2.72
C PHE A 14 -5.99 -1.03 -2.06
N CYS A 15 -6.03 -0.81 -0.75
CA CYS A 15 -4.88 -0.29 -0.01
C CYS A 15 -3.67 -1.25 -0.04
N ALA A 16 -3.91 -2.57 0.03
CA ALA A 16 -2.85 -3.58 -0.08
C ALA A 16 -2.14 -3.53 -1.44
N ALA A 17 -2.89 -3.27 -2.53
CA ALA A 17 -2.31 -3.10 -3.85
C ALA A 17 -1.42 -1.86 -3.93
N MET A 18 -1.82 -0.74 -3.31
CA MET A 18 -0.99 0.47 -3.22
C MET A 18 0.28 0.21 -2.40
N ALA A 19 0.16 -0.43 -1.24
CA ALA A 19 1.29 -0.82 -0.41
C ALA A 19 2.27 -1.76 -1.13
N THR A 20 1.74 -2.68 -1.94
CA THR A 20 2.57 -3.60 -2.74
C THR A 20 3.36 -2.84 -3.80
N ARG A 21 2.66 -2.02 -4.60
CA ARG A 21 3.31 -1.21 -5.64
C ARG A 21 4.37 -0.28 -5.06
N ASN A 22 4.12 0.31 -3.90
CA ASN A 22 5.03 1.28 -3.28
C ASN A 22 5.95 0.68 -2.22
N SER A 23 6.05 -0.65 -2.14
CA SER A 23 6.87 -1.34 -1.15
C SER A 23 8.33 -0.90 -1.19
N ASN A 24 8.87 -0.61 -2.39
CA ASN A 24 10.23 -0.13 -2.55
C ASN A 24 10.51 1.19 -1.82
N HIS A 25 9.50 2.04 -1.58
CA HIS A 25 9.70 3.29 -0.83
C HIS A 25 10.09 2.99 0.62
N ALA A 26 9.33 2.12 1.28
CA ALA A 26 9.59 1.74 2.66
C ALA A 26 10.89 0.94 2.78
N VAL A 27 11.17 0.04 1.84
CA VAL A 27 12.37 -0.79 1.86
C VAL A 27 13.63 0.05 1.61
N LEU A 28 13.63 0.91 0.60
CA LEU A 28 14.78 1.80 0.32
C LEU A 28 15.05 2.73 1.49
N PHE A 29 14.00 3.35 2.05
CA PHE A 29 14.17 4.28 3.16
C PHE A 29 14.67 3.57 4.43
N SER A 30 14.23 2.34 4.68
CA SER A 30 14.77 1.54 5.79
C SER A 30 16.25 1.23 5.60
N ASP A 31 16.65 0.85 4.38
CA ASP A 31 18.05 0.57 4.04
C ASP A 31 18.94 1.81 4.22
N MET A 32 18.46 2.99 3.78
CA MET A 32 19.15 4.27 3.99
C MET A 32 19.38 4.62 5.47
N LEU A 33 18.53 4.09 6.37
CA LEU A 33 18.64 4.28 7.82
C LEU A 33 19.31 3.09 8.53
N GLU A 34 19.82 2.11 7.79
CA GLU A 34 20.38 0.86 8.32
C GLU A 34 19.38 0.09 9.23
N GLN A 35 18.08 0.17 8.91
CA GLN A 35 17.00 -0.51 9.61
C GLN A 35 16.41 -1.66 8.80
N ASP A 36 15.91 -2.69 9.49
CA ASP A 36 15.27 -3.85 8.86
C ASP A 36 13.82 -3.52 8.43
N ALA A 37 13.51 -3.63 7.14
CA ALA A 37 12.16 -3.47 6.57
C ALA A 37 11.25 -4.70 6.76
N LYS A 38 11.69 -5.70 7.52
CA LYS A 38 10.93 -6.93 7.79
C LYS A 38 9.53 -6.70 8.36
N PRO A 39 9.27 -5.78 9.30
CA PRO A 39 7.91 -5.56 9.79
C PRO A 39 6.93 -5.16 8.68
N PHE A 40 7.35 -4.27 7.77
CA PHE A 40 6.58 -3.90 6.58
C PHE A 40 6.32 -5.11 5.66
N THR A 41 7.38 -5.78 5.21
CA THR A 41 7.26 -6.87 4.24
C THR A 41 6.49 -8.07 4.82
N LYS A 42 6.65 -8.34 6.12
CA LYS A 42 5.95 -9.40 6.83
C LYS A 42 4.47 -9.11 6.96
N LEU A 43 4.08 -7.92 7.39
CA LEU A 43 2.67 -7.55 7.48
C LEU A 43 2.03 -7.57 6.10
N LEU A 44 2.66 -6.98 5.08
CA LEU A 44 2.13 -7.00 3.71
C LEU A 44 1.85 -8.42 3.20
N THR A 45 2.79 -9.34 3.45
CA THR A 45 2.60 -10.77 3.13
C THR A 45 1.41 -11.37 3.88
N LYS A 46 1.22 -11.02 5.15
CA LYS A 46 0.15 -11.54 6.00
C LYS A 46 -1.22 -10.98 5.62
N THR A 47 -1.28 -9.71 5.24
CA THR A 47 -2.48 -9.05 4.74
C THR A 47 -2.98 -9.71 3.45
N TRP A 48 -2.09 -9.96 2.49
CA TRP A 48 -2.46 -10.72 1.29
C TRP A 48 -2.88 -12.16 1.60
N ALA A 49 -2.11 -12.87 2.43
CA ALA A 49 -2.47 -14.24 2.83
C ALA A 49 -3.85 -14.31 3.51
N TYR A 50 -4.23 -13.28 4.29
CA TYR A 50 -5.56 -13.21 4.90
C TYR A 50 -6.64 -12.95 3.85
N LEU A 51 -6.41 -12.00 2.93
CA LEU A 51 -7.32 -11.71 1.82
C LEU A 51 -7.57 -12.92 0.92
N GLU A 52 -6.53 -13.72 0.68
CA GLU A 52 -6.55 -14.96 -0.12
C GLU A 52 -7.17 -16.15 0.64
N GLY A 53 -7.32 -16.04 1.96
CA GLY A 53 -7.86 -17.08 2.83
C GLY A 53 -6.84 -18.15 3.26
N GLU A 54 -5.55 -17.91 3.01
CA GLU A 54 -4.44 -18.75 3.46
C GLU A 54 -4.15 -18.54 4.96
N LEU A 55 -4.27 -17.30 5.43
CA LEU A 55 -4.24 -16.94 6.85
C LEU A 55 -5.68 -16.79 7.36
N LYS A 56 -6.04 -17.58 8.38
CA LYS A 56 -7.41 -17.55 8.96
C LYS A 56 -7.51 -16.86 10.31
N SER A 57 -6.39 -16.72 11.02
CA SER A 57 -6.36 -16.15 12.37
C SER A 57 -6.24 -14.63 12.27
N LEU A 58 -7.28 -13.92 12.74
CA LEU A 58 -7.28 -12.47 12.85
C LEU A 58 -6.28 -12.00 13.91
N ASP A 59 -6.23 -12.65 15.08
CA ASP A 59 -5.27 -12.36 16.14
C ASP A 59 -3.81 -12.44 15.66
N ASN A 60 -3.51 -13.39 14.76
CA ASN A 60 -2.17 -13.51 14.17
C ASN A 60 -1.87 -12.33 13.22
N LEU A 61 -2.87 -11.86 12.46
CA LEU A 61 -2.72 -10.65 11.63
C LEU A 61 -2.51 -9.42 12.53
N GLU A 62 -3.31 -9.27 13.59
CA GLU A 62 -3.23 -8.18 14.55
C GLU A 62 -1.84 -8.11 15.22
N ARG A 63 -1.25 -9.25 15.56
CA ARG A 63 0.13 -9.27 16.09
C ARG A 63 1.13 -8.64 15.12
N PHE A 64 1.11 -9.05 13.85
CA PHE A 64 2.01 -8.48 12.84
C PHE A 64 1.69 -7.01 12.54
N PHE A 65 0.42 -6.63 12.66
CA PHE A 65 0.01 -5.23 12.54
C PHE A 65 0.62 -4.37 13.65
N ASN A 66 0.55 -4.80 14.91
CA ASN A 66 1.13 -4.07 16.04
C ASN A 66 2.66 -3.98 15.95
N GLU A 67 3.34 -5.06 15.50
CA GLU A 67 4.79 -5.04 15.25
C GLU A 67 5.16 -4.00 14.17
N PHE A 68 4.40 -3.95 13.08
CA PHE A 68 4.57 -2.96 12.03
C PHE A 68 4.28 -1.54 12.51
N ASP A 69 3.20 -1.34 13.29
CA ASP A 69 2.77 -0.02 13.74
C ASP A 69 3.83 0.65 14.64
N GLN A 70 4.39 -0.13 15.57
CA GLN A 70 5.52 0.31 16.38
C GLN A 70 6.74 0.63 15.49
N TRP A 71 7.06 -0.24 14.54
CA TRP A 71 8.21 -0.05 13.66
C TRP A 71 8.09 1.19 12.77
N GLN A 72 6.94 1.44 12.13
CA GLN A 72 6.76 2.62 11.27
C GLN A 72 6.87 3.92 12.07
N THR A 73 6.40 3.91 13.32
CA THR A 73 6.46 5.07 14.22
C THR A 73 7.91 5.44 14.50
N GLU A 74 8.77 4.47 14.79
CA GLU A 74 10.20 4.71 15.02
C GLU A 74 10.96 5.04 13.73
N LEU A 75 10.66 4.36 12.62
CA LEU A 75 11.30 4.60 11.31
C LEU A 75 11.10 6.06 10.85
N LEU A 76 9.90 6.60 11.01
CA LEU A 76 9.50 7.91 10.49
C LEU A 76 9.69 9.04 11.51
N LYS A 77 10.10 8.71 12.74
CA LYS A 77 10.27 9.69 13.81
C LYS A 77 11.30 10.76 13.43
N GLU A 78 10.88 12.02 13.50
CA GLU A 78 11.72 13.21 13.24
C GLU A 78 12.35 13.24 11.83
N GLN A 79 11.84 12.43 10.90
CA GLN A 79 12.30 12.43 9.52
C GLN A 79 11.58 13.52 8.71
N ASN A 80 12.36 14.34 8.00
CA ASN A 80 11.84 15.42 7.16
C ASN A 80 12.56 15.43 5.81
N SER A 81 12.31 14.40 5.01
CA SER A 81 12.84 14.25 3.66
C SER A 81 11.77 13.69 2.73
N PHE A 82 11.90 13.94 1.43
CA PHE A 82 10.99 13.36 0.43
C PHE A 82 11.00 11.82 0.46
N GLY A 83 12.15 11.20 0.78
CA GLY A 83 12.23 9.75 0.98
C GLY A 83 11.38 9.27 2.17
N ALA A 84 11.35 10.05 3.26
CA ALA A 84 10.50 9.78 4.42
C ALA A 84 9.02 9.94 4.07
N GLU A 85 8.63 10.96 3.30
CA GLU A 85 7.26 11.12 2.81
C GLU A 85 6.81 9.94 1.94
N ALA A 86 7.68 9.49 1.02
CA ALA A 86 7.42 8.33 0.17
C ALA A 86 7.26 7.03 0.99
N ALA A 87 8.11 6.83 2.00
CA ALA A 87 8.00 5.69 2.92
C ALA A 87 6.74 5.79 3.79
N GLN A 88 6.40 6.97 4.29
CA GLN A 88 5.18 7.22 5.07
C GLN A 88 3.93 6.87 4.26
N GLN A 89 3.86 7.25 2.99
CA GLN A 89 2.72 6.89 2.13
C GLN A 89 2.60 5.37 1.93
N ALA A 90 3.72 4.66 1.76
CA ALA A 90 3.71 3.20 1.63
C ALA A 90 3.25 2.54 2.94
N CYS A 91 3.76 3.02 4.08
CA CYS A 91 3.34 2.57 5.41
C CYS A 91 1.86 2.85 5.68
N GLN A 92 1.36 4.05 5.35
CA GLN A 92 -0.05 4.42 5.46
C GLN A 92 -0.93 3.48 4.63
N SER A 93 -0.52 3.16 3.40
CA SER A 93 -1.24 2.21 2.56
C SER A 93 -1.34 0.83 3.22
N LEU A 94 -0.25 0.35 3.83
CA LEU A 94 -0.22 -0.95 4.50
C LEU A 94 -1.01 -0.94 5.81
N TYR A 95 -0.93 0.14 6.58
CA TYR A 95 -1.71 0.36 7.78
C TYR A 95 -3.20 0.27 7.44
N SER A 96 -3.67 1.09 6.50
CA SER A 96 -5.07 1.11 6.09
C SER A 96 -5.53 -0.22 5.49
N ALA A 97 -4.66 -0.92 4.76
CA ALA A 97 -4.97 -2.25 4.24
C ALA A 97 -5.24 -3.27 5.35
N SER A 98 -4.39 -3.28 6.36
CA SER A 98 -4.43 -4.27 7.44
C SER A 98 -5.48 -3.90 8.47
N TYR A 99 -5.57 -2.62 8.85
CA TYR A 99 -6.54 -2.10 9.80
C TYR A 99 -7.98 -2.25 9.29
N ALA A 100 -8.23 -2.07 8.00
CA ALA A 100 -9.55 -2.37 7.42
C ALA A 100 -9.98 -3.83 7.55
N LEU A 101 -9.06 -4.78 7.80
CA LEU A 101 -9.42 -6.18 8.13
C LEU A 101 -9.70 -6.38 9.62
N LEU A 102 -9.12 -5.55 10.48
CA LEU A 102 -9.28 -5.57 11.93
C LEU A 102 -10.54 -4.81 12.38
N ASP A 103 -10.89 -3.74 11.65
CA ASP A 103 -12.06 -2.88 11.87
C ASP A 103 -12.87 -2.75 10.57
N ASP A 104 -14.12 -3.19 10.60
CA ASP A 104 -15.02 -3.20 9.44
C ASP A 104 -15.66 -1.83 9.13
N SER A 105 -15.49 -0.85 10.02
CA SER A 105 -15.90 0.54 9.81
C SER A 105 -14.83 1.38 9.11
N ALA A 106 -13.57 0.94 9.16
CA ALA A 106 -12.46 1.68 8.58
C ALA A 106 -12.52 1.74 7.04
N ASN A 107 -12.31 2.94 6.49
CA ASN A 107 -12.23 3.22 5.07
C ASN A 107 -11.29 4.40 4.77
N ASP A 108 -10.01 4.09 4.55
CA ASP A 108 -9.01 5.11 4.19
C ASP A 108 -8.66 5.10 2.69
N CYS A 109 -9.46 4.46 1.84
CA CYS A 109 -9.09 4.30 0.42
C CYS A 109 -8.88 5.64 -0.29
N GLU A 110 -9.73 6.63 0.00
CA GLU A 110 -9.59 7.98 -0.54
C GLU A 110 -8.33 8.66 0.00
N LEU A 111 -8.05 8.51 1.29
CA LEU A 111 -6.85 9.06 1.92
C LEU A 111 -5.57 8.48 1.31
N VAL A 112 -5.53 7.15 1.09
CA VAL A 112 -4.41 6.47 0.43
C VAL A 112 -4.18 6.99 -1.00
N GLN A 113 -5.26 7.15 -1.77
CA GLN A 113 -5.20 7.72 -3.12
C GLN A 113 -4.66 9.15 -3.09
N LEU A 114 -5.20 10.01 -2.21
CA LEU A 114 -4.79 11.40 -2.09
C LEU A 114 -3.32 11.52 -1.67
N SER A 115 -2.87 10.69 -0.73
CA SER A 115 -1.48 10.66 -0.27
C SER A 115 -0.50 10.35 -1.41
N ASN A 116 -0.83 9.41 -2.30
CA ASN A 116 0.02 9.14 -3.46
C ASN A 116 -0.01 10.28 -4.50
N GLN A 117 -1.15 10.96 -4.68
CA GLN A 117 -1.23 12.15 -5.54
C GLN A 117 -0.39 13.31 -5.00
N GLN A 118 -0.36 13.49 -3.67
CA GLN A 118 0.48 14.50 -3.02
C GLN A 118 1.97 14.26 -3.26
N LEU A 119 2.43 13.00 -3.26
CA LEU A 119 3.81 12.67 -3.62
C LEU A 119 4.18 13.11 -5.03
N PHE A 120 3.29 12.91 -6.02
CA PHE A 120 3.57 13.34 -7.39
C PHE A 120 3.61 14.86 -7.53
N THR A 121 2.77 15.57 -6.78
CA THR A 121 2.80 17.04 -6.71
C THR A 121 4.12 17.51 -6.10
N ALA A 122 4.54 16.95 -4.96
CA ALA A 122 5.81 17.28 -4.34
C ALA A 122 7.01 17.00 -5.27
N MET A 123 6.98 15.87 -6.00
CA MET A 123 8.00 15.52 -6.99
C MET A 123 8.05 16.53 -8.15
N ALA A 124 6.89 17.02 -8.61
CA ALA A 124 6.80 18.05 -9.64
C ALA A 124 7.31 19.41 -9.15
N ASP A 125 6.99 19.79 -7.91
CA ASP A 125 7.45 21.03 -7.27
C ASP A 125 8.98 21.05 -7.09
N MET A 126 9.60 19.88 -6.94
CA MET A 126 11.06 19.69 -6.95
C MET A 126 11.68 19.74 -8.36
N GLY A 127 10.88 19.97 -9.41
CA GLY A 127 11.34 20.10 -10.80
C GLY A 127 11.47 18.77 -11.57
N SER A 128 10.93 17.68 -11.05
CA SER A 128 10.91 16.39 -11.76
C SER A 128 9.75 16.30 -12.76
N ASP A 129 9.96 15.63 -13.89
CA ASP A 129 8.87 15.28 -14.81
C ASP A 129 8.11 14.06 -14.29
N SER A 130 7.14 14.30 -13.40
CA SER A 130 6.32 13.26 -12.77
C SER A 130 5.05 12.90 -13.55
N GLN A 131 4.78 13.53 -14.70
CA GLN A 131 3.51 13.36 -15.43
C GLN A 131 3.30 11.92 -15.90
N ALA A 132 4.32 11.31 -16.50
CA ALA A 132 4.23 9.93 -16.99
C ALA A 132 4.05 8.93 -15.84
N LEU A 133 4.78 9.11 -14.74
CA LEU A 133 4.67 8.27 -13.54
C LEU A 133 3.29 8.41 -12.88
N SER A 134 2.79 9.64 -12.77
CA SER A 134 1.46 9.93 -12.25
C SER A 134 0.36 9.30 -13.11
N ALA A 135 0.44 9.44 -14.43
CA ALA A 135 -0.50 8.81 -15.35
C ALA A 135 -0.50 7.29 -15.22
N ARG A 136 0.68 6.65 -15.20
CA ARG A 136 0.84 5.20 -15.01
C ARG A 136 0.21 4.73 -13.68
N HIS A 137 0.44 5.48 -12.60
CA HIS A 137 -0.14 5.13 -11.31
C HIS A 137 -1.68 5.31 -11.28
N ASN A 138 -2.19 6.39 -11.87
CA ASN A 138 -3.65 6.62 -11.97
C ASN A 138 -4.35 5.50 -12.77
N GLU A 139 -3.71 4.98 -13.82
CA GLU A 139 -4.21 3.82 -14.57
C GLU A 139 -4.22 2.55 -13.71
N PHE A 140 -3.16 2.34 -12.93
CA PHE A 140 -3.08 1.23 -11.98
C PHE A 140 -4.19 1.27 -10.93
N GLU A 141 -4.42 2.42 -10.28
CA GLU A 141 -5.50 2.59 -9.30
C GLU A 141 -6.87 2.24 -9.90
N LYS A 142 -7.16 2.76 -11.10
CA LYS A 142 -8.41 2.48 -11.83
C LYS A 142 -8.55 1.00 -12.18
N ALA A 143 -7.46 0.35 -12.57
CA ALA A 143 -7.45 -1.07 -12.89
C ALA A 143 -7.74 -1.93 -11.65
N ILE A 144 -7.09 -1.64 -10.51
CA ILE A 144 -7.37 -2.30 -9.23
C ILE A 144 -8.83 -2.11 -8.82
N TYR A 145 -9.34 -0.88 -8.86
CA TYR A 145 -10.73 -0.60 -8.51
C TYR A 145 -11.71 -1.36 -9.41
N THR A 146 -11.43 -1.40 -10.72
CA THR A 146 -12.24 -2.14 -11.71
C THR A 146 -12.24 -3.65 -11.43
N ILE A 147 -11.09 -4.24 -11.09
CA ILE A 147 -10.99 -5.65 -10.69
C ILE A 147 -11.89 -5.90 -9.47
N LEU A 148 -11.76 -5.07 -8.43
CA LEU A 148 -12.47 -5.24 -7.17
C LEU A 148 -13.98 -5.03 -7.31
N THR A 149 -14.43 -4.20 -8.25
CA THR A 149 -15.85 -3.89 -8.49
C THR A 149 -16.49 -4.69 -9.63
N SER A 150 -15.74 -5.59 -10.29
CA SER A 150 -16.19 -6.36 -11.47
C SER A 150 -17.38 -7.31 -11.27
N GLY A 151 -17.88 -7.49 -10.04
CA GLY A 151 -18.92 -8.47 -9.72
C GLY A 151 -18.42 -9.92 -9.65
N LYS A 152 -17.14 -10.16 -9.93
CA LYS A 152 -16.52 -11.49 -9.85
C LYS A 152 -16.40 -11.98 -8.39
N PRO A 153 -16.23 -13.30 -8.17
CA PRO A 153 -16.04 -13.86 -6.83
C PRO A 153 -14.81 -13.27 -6.13
N LYS A 154 -14.88 -13.09 -4.80
CA LYS A 154 -13.79 -12.52 -3.97
C LYS A 154 -12.42 -13.09 -4.32
N ARG A 155 -12.30 -14.43 -4.38
CA ARG A 155 -11.03 -15.11 -4.64
C ARG A 155 -10.42 -14.68 -5.97
N GLU A 156 -11.22 -14.60 -7.04
CA GLU A 156 -10.75 -14.18 -8.36
C GLU A 156 -10.31 -12.72 -8.36
N CYS A 157 -11.07 -11.83 -7.70
CA CYS A 157 -10.71 -10.43 -7.57
C CYS A 157 -9.39 -10.24 -6.81
N ILE A 158 -9.22 -10.93 -5.66
CA ILE A 158 -8.01 -10.83 -4.84
C ILE A 158 -6.79 -11.35 -5.62
N THR A 159 -6.88 -12.53 -6.21
CA THR A 159 -5.76 -13.09 -6.99
C THR A 159 -5.38 -12.18 -8.17
N SER A 160 -6.38 -11.61 -8.86
CA SER A 160 -6.12 -10.69 -9.98
C SER A 160 -5.50 -9.36 -9.53
N ALA A 161 -6.00 -8.78 -8.43
CA ALA A 161 -5.48 -7.54 -7.87
C ALA A 161 -4.05 -7.72 -7.34
N HIS A 162 -3.78 -8.81 -6.60
CA HIS A 162 -2.46 -9.12 -6.09
C HIS A 162 -1.45 -9.36 -7.22
N LYS A 163 -1.85 -10.08 -8.27
CA LYS A 163 -1.02 -10.29 -9.46
C LYS A 163 -0.68 -8.96 -10.14
N LEU A 164 -1.67 -8.09 -10.35
CA LEU A 164 -1.45 -6.78 -10.97
C LEU A 164 -0.54 -5.90 -10.11
N ALA A 165 -0.70 -5.93 -8.79
CA ALA A 165 0.12 -5.14 -7.86
C ALA A 165 1.60 -5.55 -7.83
N LYS A 166 1.91 -6.79 -8.23
CA LYS A 166 3.28 -7.33 -8.33
C LYS A 166 3.85 -7.34 -9.74
N GLN A 167 3.11 -6.82 -10.73
CA GLN A 167 3.48 -6.97 -12.13
C GLN A 167 4.72 -6.14 -12.50
N GLU A 168 4.92 -5.01 -11.84
CA GLU A 168 6.05 -4.11 -12.06
C GLU A 168 7.02 -4.21 -10.87
N ASN A 169 8.32 -4.25 -11.15
CA ASN A 169 9.37 -4.19 -10.13
C ASN A 169 9.58 -2.75 -9.62
N GLU A 170 9.10 -1.75 -10.37
CA GLU A 170 9.21 -0.34 -10.04
C GLU A 170 8.03 0.15 -9.20
N SER A 171 8.30 1.10 -8.30
CA SER A 171 7.25 1.78 -7.55
C SER A 171 6.46 2.81 -8.35
N SER A 172 5.47 3.45 -7.72
CA SER A 172 4.76 4.61 -8.32
C SER A 172 5.72 5.75 -8.71
N LEU A 173 6.82 5.92 -7.98
CA LEU A 173 7.85 6.92 -8.23
C LEU A 173 9.00 6.41 -9.14
N GLY A 174 8.89 5.19 -9.69
CA GLY A 174 9.93 4.62 -10.56
C GLY A 174 11.14 4.05 -9.81
N ILE A 175 11.05 3.84 -8.50
CA ILE A 175 12.14 3.26 -7.69
C ILE A 175 12.15 1.74 -7.91
N SER A 176 13.30 1.19 -8.30
CA SER A 176 13.59 -0.25 -8.32
C SER A 176 14.70 -0.57 -7.31
N LEU A 177 14.71 -1.80 -6.76
CA LEU A 177 15.71 -2.30 -5.81
C LEU A 177 16.61 -3.40 -6.41
N ASP A 178 16.48 -3.63 -7.72
CA ASP A 178 17.23 -4.63 -8.51
C ASP A 178 18.68 -4.20 -8.77
#